data_AF-A0A9P7GFN0-F1
#
_entry.id   AF-A0A9P7GFN0-F1
#
_cell.length_a   1.000
_cell.length_b   1.000
_cell.length_c   1.000
_cell.angle_alpha   90.00
_cell.angle_beta   90.00
_cell.angle_gamma   90.00
#
_symmetry.space_group_name_H-M   'P 1'
#
loop_
_entity.id
_entity.type
_entity.pdbx_description
1 polymer ?
#
loop_
_entity_poly.entity_id
_entity_poly.type
_entity_poly.pdbx_seq_one_letter_code
_entity_poly.pdbx_strand_id
1 'polypeptide(L)'
;MFHLWSLAEQDLLADNVPYRLRDTGQGLNRVQAAPKTSRMMHQILHKAQRSVGTWIGSSVIHMGDHNVPNALMFIDKYTQIYRILLPICTTLSQIPSLVAKPALRSYIEDEFGSAENLTCEILSDFFRHGFDGSGADNFFDAGSCIDGRLTSAWNWCASLEKKRYFPIFLLTGKHLI
;
A
#
# COMPACT_ATOMS: atom_id res chain seq x y z
N MET A 1 13.02 0.78 6.20
CA MET A 1 12.51 2.17 6.32
C MET A 1 13.56 3.15 6.81
N PHE A 2 14.29 2.91 7.90
CA PHE A 2 15.31 3.86 8.41
C PHE A 2 16.31 4.37 7.36
N HIS A 3 16.80 3.51 6.47
CA HIS A 3 17.70 3.93 5.40
C HIS A 3 17.06 4.95 4.44
N LEU A 4 15.81 4.70 3.99
CA LEU A 4 15.06 5.62 3.13
C LEU A 4 14.80 6.96 3.83
N TRP A 5 14.55 6.94 5.15
CA TRP A 5 14.40 8.15 5.96
C TRP A 5 15.66 9.02 5.93
N SER A 6 16.83 8.41 6.17
CA SER A 6 18.10 9.13 6.10
C SER A 6 18.38 9.71 4.70
N LEU A 7 18.06 8.97 3.63
CA LEU A 7 18.24 9.49 2.26
C LEU A 7 17.29 10.64 1.95
N ALA A 8 16.06 10.60 2.45
CA ALA A 8 15.09 11.66 2.26
C ALA A 8 15.49 12.93 3.02
N GLU A 9 15.99 12.83 4.25
CA GLU A 9 16.56 13.98 4.96
C GLU A 9 17.73 14.60 4.19
N GLN A 10 18.63 13.75 3.67
CA GLN A 10 19.75 14.22 2.85
C GLN A 10 19.32 14.89 1.54
N ASP A 11 18.19 14.48 0.94
CA ASP A 11 17.64 15.11 -0.25
C ASP A 11 16.94 16.44 0.10
N LEU A 12 16.19 16.50 1.21
CA LEU A 12 15.50 17.71 1.67
C LEU A 12 16.47 18.83 2.05
N LEU A 13 17.57 18.47 2.73
CA LEU A 13 18.59 19.40 3.22
C LEU A 13 19.73 19.63 2.23
N ALA A 14 19.61 19.17 0.99
CA ALA A 14 20.65 19.31 -0.01
C ALA A 14 20.79 20.78 -0.48
N ASP A 15 21.90 21.43 -0.15
CA ASP A 15 22.20 22.81 -0.56
C ASP A 15 22.22 23.02 -2.09
N ASN A 16 22.51 21.94 -2.84
CA ASN A 16 22.61 21.96 -4.29
C ASN A 16 21.30 21.56 -5.00
N VAL A 17 20.22 21.28 -4.26
CA VAL A 17 18.92 20.90 -4.83
C VAL A 17 17.85 21.85 -4.30
N PRO A 18 17.66 23.03 -4.91
CA PRO A 18 16.65 23.98 -4.46
C PRO A 18 15.24 23.45 -4.75
N TYR A 19 14.28 23.81 -3.89
CA TYR A 19 12.87 23.60 -4.18
C TYR A 19 12.30 24.75 -5.02
N ARG A 20 11.21 24.48 -5.73
CA ARG A 20 10.35 25.51 -6.35
C ARG A 20 8.96 25.42 -5.74
N LEU A 21 8.40 26.57 -5.39
CA LEU A 21 7.00 26.64 -4.98
C LEU A 21 6.12 26.55 -6.22
N ARG A 22 5.29 25.51 -6.32
CA ARG A 22 4.47 25.24 -7.50
C ARG A 22 3.09 24.75 -7.09
N ASP A 23 2.06 25.16 -7.81
CA ASP A 23 0.78 24.47 -7.76
C ASP A 23 0.94 23.10 -8.45
N THR A 24 0.47 22.07 -7.78
CA THR A 24 0.57 20.68 -8.21
C THR A 24 -0.76 20.11 -8.67
N GLY A 25 -1.85 20.89 -8.61
CA GLY A 25 -3.22 20.38 -8.72
C GLY A 25 -3.76 19.85 -7.39
N GLN A 26 -2.87 19.45 -6.46
CA GLN A 26 -3.20 19.08 -5.08
C GLN A 26 -2.94 20.25 -4.10
N GLY A 27 -2.82 21.47 -4.61
CA GLY A 27 -2.43 22.67 -3.86
C GLY A 27 -0.97 23.06 -4.05
N LEU A 28 -0.57 24.09 -3.30
CA LEU A 28 0.74 24.73 -3.41
C LEU A 28 1.79 23.94 -2.63
N ASN A 29 2.77 23.37 -3.33
CA ASN A 29 3.80 22.50 -2.75
C ASN A 29 5.22 23.01 -3.05
N ARG A 30 6.14 22.72 -2.12
CA ARG A 30 7.59 22.84 -2.36
C ARG A 30 8.04 21.61 -3.16
N VAL A 31 8.16 21.77 -4.46
CA VAL A 31 8.61 20.71 -5.37
C VAL A 31 10.14 20.69 -5.38
N GLN A 32 10.74 19.58 -4.97
CA GLN A 32 12.18 19.39 -4.84
C GLN A 32 12.56 17.99 -5.34
N ALA A 33 13.58 17.91 -6.20
CA ALA A 33 14.10 16.62 -6.63
C ALA A 33 14.67 15.85 -5.42
N ALA A 34 14.46 14.53 -5.39
CA ALA A 34 15.02 13.67 -4.34
C ALA A 34 15.81 12.50 -4.97
N PRO A 35 16.99 12.80 -5.57
CA PRO A 35 17.73 11.84 -6.38
C PRO A 35 18.28 10.64 -5.59
N LYS A 36 18.60 10.80 -4.30
CA LYS A 36 19.10 9.70 -3.47
C LYS A 36 17.97 8.73 -3.13
N THR A 37 16.85 9.27 -2.68
CA THR A 37 15.63 8.52 -2.34
C THR A 37 15.06 7.82 -3.58
N SER A 38 14.95 8.54 -4.70
CA SER A 38 14.49 7.99 -5.97
C SER A 38 15.33 6.80 -6.42
N ARG A 39 16.67 6.92 -6.38
CA ARG A 39 17.58 5.83 -6.77
C ARG A 39 17.41 4.59 -5.91
N MET A 40 17.32 4.75 -4.59
CA MET A 40 17.08 3.63 -3.67
C MET A 40 15.73 2.96 -3.95
N MET A 41 14.68 3.73 -4.25
CA MET A 41 13.38 3.17 -4.62
C MET A 41 13.41 2.39 -5.93
N HIS A 42 14.15 2.86 -6.94
CA HIS A 42 14.35 2.10 -8.18
C HIS A 42 15.09 0.78 -7.92
N GLN A 43 16.07 0.76 -7.02
CA GLN A 43 16.76 -0.48 -6.62
C GLN A 43 15.82 -1.46 -5.90
N ILE A 44 14.96 -0.97 -5.00
CA ILE A 44 13.95 -1.77 -4.31
C ILE A 44 12.96 -2.36 -5.32
N LEU A 45 12.43 -1.53 -6.22
CA LEU A 45 11.50 -1.96 -7.27
C LEU A 45 12.13 -3.02 -8.17
N HIS A 46 13.37 -2.80 -8.63
CA HIS A 46 14.09 -3.76 -9.46
C HIS A 46 14.33 -5.09 -8.74
N LYS A 47 14.67 -5.07 -7.44
CA LYS A 47 14.80 -6.29 -6.63
C LYS A 47 13.46 -7.03 -6.51
N ALA A 48 12.37 -6.32 -6.29
CA ALA A 48 11.03 -6.90 -6.21
C ALA A 48 10.62 -7.54 -7.55
N GLN A 49 10.82 -6.82 -8.67
CA GLN A 49 10.58 -7.31 -10.03
C GLN A 49 11.34 -8.62 -10.32
N ARG A 50 12.60 -8.71 -9.90
CA ARG A 50 13.40 -9.94 -10.08
C ARG A 50 13.02 -11.08 -9.15
N SER A 51 12.32 -10.80 -8.05
CA SER A 51 11.92 -11.82 -7.07
C SER A 51 10.62 -12.54 -7.43
N VAL A 52 9.88 -12.03 -8.42
CA VAL A 52 8.61 -12.59 -8.88
C VAL A 52 8.75 -13.13 -10.30
N GLY A 53 7.96 -14.14 -10.65
CA GLY A 53 8.01 -14.73 -12.01
C GLY A 53 7.56 -13.75 -13.08
N THR A 54 6.37 -13.16 -12.92
CA THR A 54 5.81 -12.16 -13.81
C THR A 54 5.51 -10.89 -13.04
N TRP A 55 6.05 -9.76 -13.49
CA TRP A 55 5.77 -8.46 -12.89
C TRP A 55 4.42 -7.91 -13.35
N ILE A 56 3.52 -7.66 -12.40
CA ILE A 56 2.23 -7.00 -12.64
C ILE A 56 2.19 -5.79 -11.70
N GLY A 57 2.54 -4.62 -12.22
CA GLY A 57 2.61 -3.38 -11.43
C GLY A 57 3.19 -2.20 -12.21
N SER A 58 3.04 -0.98 -11.69
CA SER A 58 3.67 0.21 -12.27
C SER A 58 5.19 0.13 -12.17
N SER A 59 5.89 0.53 -13.24
CA SER A 59 7.34 0.75 -13.23
C SER A 59 7.72 2.19 -12.88
N VAL A 60 6.73 3.08 -12.76
CA VAL A 60 6.94 4.51 -12.51
C VAL A 60 7.07 4.77 -11.02
N ILE A 61 8.11 5.51 -10.64
CA ILE A 61 8.30 6.04 -9.29
C ILE A 61 8.24 7.56 -9.38
N HIS A 62 7.15 8.14 -8.87
CA HIS A 62 6.98 9.58 -8.73
C HIS A 62 7.87 10.10 -7.61
N MET A 63 8.64 11.15 -7.90
CA MET A 63 9.53 11.80 -6.93
C MET A 63 9.99 13.16 -7.43
N GLY A 64 9.78 14.21 -6.64
CA GLY A 64 10.12 15.57 -7.02
C GLY A 64 9.25 16.12 -8.15
N ASP A 65 8.01 15.66 -8.27
CA ASP A 65 7.07 16.03 -9.33
C ASP A 65 5.72 16.51 -8.75
N HIS A 66 4.64 16.53 -9.54
CA HIS A 66 3.33 16.96 -9.03
C HIS A 66 2.64 15.91 -8.14
N ASN A 67 2.95 14.63 -8.34
CA ASN A 67 2.35 13.51 -7.62
C ASN A 67 3.06 13.28 -6.29
N VAL A 68 4.39 13.37 -6.26
CA VAL A 68 5.20 13.28 -5.03
C VAL A 68 6.17 14.46 -5.01
N PRO A 69 5.78 15.61 -4.43
CA PRO A 69 6.53 16.86 -4.54
C PRO A 69 7.96 16.84 -4.01
N ASN A 70 8.24 16.07 -2.97
CA ASN A 70 9.55 16.03 -2.32
C ASN A 70 9.70 14.75 -1.50
N ALA A 71 10.89 14.54 -0.92
CA ALA A 71 11.20 13.34 -0.17
C ALA A 71 10.38 13.20 1.14
N LEU A 72 9.89 14.31 1.72
CA LEU A 72 9.00 14.28 2.89
C LEU A 72 7.64 13.69 2.52
N MET A 73 7.03 14.19 1.44
CA MET A 73 5.76 13.63 0.94
C MET A 73 5.91 12.16 0.54
N PHE A 74 7.08 11.78 0.00
CA PHE A 74 7.39 10.38 -0.26
C PHE A 74 7.35 9.54 1.02
N ILE A 75 8.06 9.94 2.08
CA ILE A 75 8.04 9.19 3.35
C ILE A 75 6.62 9.04 3.86
N ASP A 76 5.87 10.15 3.91
CA ASP A 76 4.53 10.16 4.48
C ASP A 76 3.62 9.17 3.76
N LYS A 77 3.54 9.26 2.43
CA LYS A 77 2.73 8.37 1.58
C LYS A 77 3.16 6.90 1.74
N TYR A 78 4.45 6.60 1.61
CA TYR A 78 4.92 5.21 1.60
C TYR A 78 4.90 4.55 2.99
N THR A 79 4.91 5.31 4.08
CA THR A 79 4.72 4.75 5.42
C THR A 79 3.29 4.23 5.66
N GLN A 80 2.28 4.76 4.96
CA GLN A 80 0.90 4.27 5.05
C GLN A 80 0.73 2.85 4.50
N ILE A 81 1.55 2.43 3.54
CA ILE A 81 1.48 1.10 2.92
C ILE A 81 1.53 0.00 4.00
N TYR A 82 2.46 0.13 4.94
CA TYR A 82 2.59 -0.85 6.02
C TYR A 82 1.34 -0.91 6.89
N ARG A 83 0.75 0.24 7.23
CA ARG A 83 -0.44 0.30 8.08
C ARG A 83 -1.67 -0.31 7.43
N ILE A 84 -1.81 -0.16 6.10
CA ILE A 84 -2.91 -0.76 5.34
C ILE A 84 -2.72 -2.27 5.19
N LEU A 85 -1.51 -2.73 4.85
CA LEU A 85 -1.26 -4.13 4.57
C LEU A 85 -1.11 -5.00 5.82
N LEU A 86 -0.61 -4.44 6.92
CA LEU A 86 -0.32 -5.20 8.14
C LEU A 86 -1.53 -6.01 8.64
N PRO A 87 -2.74 -5.45 8.76
CA PRO A 87 -3.88 -6.22 9.27
C PRO A 87 -4.30 -7.36 8.33
N ILE A 88 -4.14 -7.19 7.02
CA ILE A 88 -4.40 -8.24 6.02
C ILE A 88 -3.36 -9.35 6.20
N CYS A 89 -2.06 -9.01 6.23
CA CYS A 89 -0.99 -9.98 6.45
C CYS A 89 -1.15 -10.74 7.78
N THR A 90 -1.46 -10.03 8.86
CA THR A 90 -1.72 -10.64 10.18
C THR A 90 -2.89 -11.61 10.09
N THR A 91 -4.02 -11.18 9.54
CA THR A 91 -5.21 -12.03 9.38
C THR A 91 -4.87 -13.32 8.66
N LEU A 92 -4.24 -13.22 7.48
CA LEU A 92 -3.86 -14.38 6.67
C LEU A 92 -2.88 -15.30 7.40
N SER A 93 -1.88 -14.74 8.09
CA SER A 93 -0.91 -15.53 8.86
C SER A 93 -1.53 -16.29 10.04
N GLN A 94 -2.66 -15.81 10.57
CA GLN A 94 -3.33 -16.38 11.73
C GLN A 94 -4.42 -17.39 11.36
N ILE A 95 -4.91 -17.44 10.11
CA ILE A 95 -5.90 -18.42 9.64
C ILE A 95 -5.53 -19.87 10.05
N PRO A 96 -4.29 -20.36 9.88
CA PRO A 96 -3.92 -21.71 10.33
C PRO A 96 -4.15 -21.96 11.82
N SER A 97 -3.92 -20.94 12.66
CA SER A 97 -4.16 -21.04 14.11
C SER A 97 -5.65 -21.05 14.47
N LEU A 98 -6.49 -20.42 13.65
CA LEU A 98 -7.95 -20.48 13.80
C LEU A 98 -8.46 -21.89 13.47
N VAL A 99 -8.00 -22.45 12.35
CA VAL A 99 -8.36 -23.80 11.88
C VAL A 99 -7.87 -24.89 12.84
N ALA A 100 -6.87 -24.62 13.68
CA ALA A 100 -6.45 -25.53 14.75
C ALA A 100 -7.54 -25.73 15.83
N LYS A 101 -8.48 -24.78 15.98
CA LYS A 101 -9.58 -24.86 16.96
C LYS A 101 -10.81 -25.49 16.30
N PRO A 102 -11.34 -26.64 16.78
CA PRO A 102 -12.42 -27.37 16.11
C PRO A 102 -13.67 -26.54 15.80
N ALA A 103 -14.11 -25.71 16.75
CA ALA A 103 -15.29 -24.85 16.55
C ALA A 103 -15.09 -23.80 15.45
N LEU A 104 -13.88 -23.22 15.35
CA LEU A 104 -13.58 -22.23 14.31
C LEU A 104 -13.30 -22.89 12.96
N ARG A 105 -12.76 -24.10 12.95
CA ARG A 105 -12.63 -24.91 11.74
C ARG A 105 -13.99 -25.16 11.10
N SER A 106 -14.96 -25.66 11.89
CA SER A 106 -16.33 -25.90 11.40
C SER A 106 -16.90 -24.62 10.80
N TYR A 107 -16.83 -23.50 11.53
CA TYR A 107 -17.27 -22.20 11.02
C TYR A 107 -16.62 -21.80 9.68
N ILE A 108 -15.30 -21.97 9.55
CA ILE A 108 -14.58 -21.63 8.31
C ILE A 108 -14.97 -22.56 7.15
N GLU A 109 -15.12 -23.85 7.41
CA GLU A 109 -15.54 -24.84 6.41
C GLU A 109 -17.00 -24.62 5.99
N ASP A 110 -17.89 -24.32 6.93
CA ASP A 110 -19.31 -24.06 6.67
C ASP A 110 -19.52 -22.77 5.86
N GLU A 111 -18.81 -21.69 6.18
CA GLU A 111 -18.98 -20.39 5.52
C GLU A 111 -18.17 -20.26 4.23
N PHE A 112 -16.95 -20.78 4.18
CA PHE A 112 -15.98 -20.53 3.09
C PHE A 112 -15.57 -21.81 2.34
N GLY A 113 -15.95 -23.00 2.82
CA GLY A 113 -15.57 -24.30 2.24
C GLY A 113 -14.16 -24.77 2.65
N SER A 114 -13.19 -23.86 2.78
CA SER A 114 -11.86 -24.17 3.30
C SER A 114 -11.10 -22.92 3.75
N ALA A 115 -9.98 -23.13 4.45
CA ALA A 115 -9.06 -22.07 4.84
C ALA A 115 -8.38 -21.40 3.63
N GLU A 116 -8.11 -22.19 2.60
CA GLU A 116 -7.56 -21.74 1.32
C GLU A 116 -8.58 -20.87 0.58
N ASN A 117 -9.84 -21.29 0.54
CA ASN A 117 -10.91 -20.49 -0.08
C ASN A 117 -11.11 -19.17 0.65
N LEU A 118 -11.11 -19.16 1.98
CA LEU A 118 -11.14 -17.92 2.77
C LEU A 118 -9.98 -16.99 2.43
N THR A 119 -8.76 -17.54 2.34
CA THR A 119 -7.56 -16.78 1.95
C THR A 119 -7.70 -16.20 0.54
N CYS A 120 -8.14 -17.01 -0.41
CA CYS A 120 -8.39 -16.59 -1.79
C CYS A 120 -9.50 -15.55 -1.88
N GLU A 121 -10.57 -15.65 -1.08
CA GLU A 121 -11.68 -14.69 -1.06
C GLU A 121 -11.19 -13.31 -0.57
N ILE A 122 -10.46 -13.27 0.56
CA ILE A 122 -9.87 -12.04 1.10
C ILE A 122 -8.91 -11.41 0.07
N LEU A 123 -7.96 -12.18 -0.46
CA LEU A 123 -6.95 -11.68 -1.39
C LEU A 123 -7.56 -11.25 -2.72
N SER A 124 -8.48 -12.03 -3.29
CA SER A 124 -9.12 -11.70 -4.57
C SER A 124 -9.95 -10.43 -4.45
N ASP A 125 -10.66 -10.24 -3.35
CA ASP A 125 -11.43 -9.03 -3.09
C ASP A 125 -10.50 -7.81 -2.86
N PHE A 126 -9.43 -7.95 -2.08
CA PHE A 126 -8.43 -6.89 -1.91
C PHE A 126 -7.74 -6.51 -3.22
N PHE A 127 -7.28 -7.47 -4.02
CA PHE A 127 -6.59 -7.16 -5.28
C PHE A 127 -7.54 -6.64 -6.37
N ARG A 128 -8.83 -6.97 -6.31
CA ARG A 128 -9.84 -6.45 -7.25
C ARG A 128 -10.24 -5.01 -6.94
N HIS A 129 -10.29 -4.63 -5.66
CA HIS A 129 -10.89 -3.36 -5.23
C HIS A 129 -9.89 -2.41 -4.53
N GLY A 130 -8.87 -2.94 -3.86
CA GLY A 130 -7.85 -2.15 -3.15
C GLY A 130 -6.87 -1.41 -4.08
N PHE A 131 -6.91 -1.65 -5.39
CA PHE A 131 -6.09 -0.96 -6.39
C PHE A 131 -6.92 -0.57 -7.64
N ASP A 132 -8.22 -0.33 -7.47
CA ASP A 132 -9.16 -0.07 -8.56
C ASP A 132 -9.03 1.31 -9.21
N GLY A 133 -8.22 2.19 -8.63
CA GLY A 133 -7.97 3.54 -9.13
C GLY A 133 -9.11 4.54 -8.92
N SER A 134 -10.10 4.19 -8.08
CA SER A 134 -11.19 5.09 -7.66
C SER A 134 -10.70 6.36 -6.94
N GLY A 135 -9.42 6.41 -6.57
CA GLY A 135 -8.81 7.52 -5.84
C GLY A 135 -8.01 8.54 -6.66
N ALA A 136 -8.10 8.55 -8.00
CA ALA A 136 -7.36 9.54 -8.79
C ALA A 136 -8.25 10.44 -9.65
N ASP A 137 -7.69 11.60 -9.97
CA ASP A 137 -8.36 12.66 -10.72
C ASP A 137 -8.50 12.35 -12.22
N ASN A 138 -7.70 11.42 -12.76
CA ASN A 138 -7.75 11.00 -14.16
C ASN A 138 -7.22 9.57 -14.36
N PHE A 139 -7.44 9.00 -15.55
CA PHE A 139 -7.04 7.62 -15.89
C PHE A 139 -5.52 7.37 -15.83
N PHE A 140 -4.70 8.40 -16.07
CA PHE A 140 -3.23 8.27 -16.02
C PHE A 140 -2.72 8.17 -14.58
N ASP A 141 -3.36 8.88 -13.64
CA ASP A 141 -3.01 8.89 -12.22
C ASP A 141 -3.73 7.77 -11.42
N ALA A 142 -4.86 7.26 -11.93
CA ALA A 142 -5.70 6.22 -11.32
C ALA A 142 -4.95 4.92 -11.00
N GLY A 143 -3.93 4.57 -11.78
CA GLY A 143 -3.15 3.35 -11.55
C GLY A 143 -1.67 3.57 -11.28
N SER A 144 -1.11 4.76 -11.56
CA SER A 144 0.34 4.98 -11.57
C SER A 144 0.84 5.64 -10.29
N CYS A 145 0.04 6.53 -9.69
CA CYS A 145 0.41 7.28 -8.51
C CYS A 145 0.15 6.49 -7.22
N ILE A 146 1.03 6.66 -6.24
CA ILE A 146 0.86 6.09 -4.90
C ILE A 146 -0.43 6.61 -4.23
N ASP A 147 -0.86 7.84 -4.52
CA ASP A 147 -2.06 8.46 -3.95
C ASP A 147 -3.33 7.69 -4.36
N GLY A 148 -3.50 7.45 -5.67
CA GLY A 148 -4.67 6.73 -6.17
C GLY A 148 -4.77 5.32 -5.59
N ARG A 149 -3.62 4.63 -5.49
CA ARG A 149 -3.55 3.28 -4.90
C ARG A 149 -3.85 3.26 -3.41
N LEU A 150 -3.29 4.20 -2.65
CA LEU A 150 -3.54 4.30 -1.22
C LEU A 150 -4.99 4.66 -0.92
N THR A 151 -5.59 5.53 -1.73
CA THR A 151 -7.01 5.90 -1.59
C THR A 151 -7.93 4.71 -1.89
N SER A 152 -7.69 3.95 -2.97
CA SER A 152 -8.44 2.71 -3.23
C SER A 152 -8.31 1.70 -2.08
N ALA A 153 -7.10 1.48 -1.59
CA ALA A 153 -6.85 0.54 -0.51
C ALA A 153 -7.48 1.02 0.81
N TRP A 154 -7.46 2.33 1.08
CA TRP A 154 -8.16 2.94 2.19
C TRP A 154 -9.68 2.75 2.09
N ASN A 155 -10.27 3.02 0.93
CA ASN A 155 -11.70 2.80 0.67
C ASN A 155 -12.09 1.33 0.87
N TRP A 156 -11.22 0.40 0.46
CA TRP A 156 -11.40 -1.02 0.74
C TRP A 156 -11.42 -1.29 2.25
N CYS A 157 -10.46 -0.74 3.01
CA CYS A 157 -10.43 -0.87 4.47
C CYS A 157 -11.68 -0.28 5.13
N ALA A 158 -12.17 0.86 4.65
CA ALA A 158 -13.35 1.56 5.15
C ALA A 158 -14.69 0.84 4.84
N SER A 159 -14.66 -0.22 4.04
CA SER A 159 -15.81 -1.09 3.77
C SER A 159 -15.68 -2.47 4.40
N LEU A 160 -14.58 -2.73 5.12
CA LEU A 160 -14.23 -4.07 5.59
C LEU A 160 -15.29 -4.65 6.53
N GLU A 161 -15.91 -3.82 7.36
CA GLU A 161 -17.01 -4.20 8.27
C GLU A 161 -18.26 -4.73 7.58
N LYS A 162 -18.42 -4.41 6.30
CA LYS A 162 -19.54 -4.87 5.47
C LYS A 162 -19.24 -6.19 4.77
N LYS A 163 -17.99 -6.67 4.82
CA LYS A 163 -17.56 -7.88 4.12
C LYS A 163 -17.84 -9.10 4.99
N ARG A 164 -18.35 -10.18 4.39
CA ARG A 164 -18.74 -11.39 5.15
C ARG A 164 -17.60 -12.05 5.92
N TYR A 165 -16.35 -11.88 5.48
CA TYR A 165 -15.15 -12.36 6.17
C TYR A 165 -14.64 -11.42 7.28
N PHE A 166 -15.34 -10.32 7.58
CA PHE A 166 -15.00 -9.41 8.68
C PHE A 166 -14.80 -10.10 10.05
N PRO A 167 -15.61 -11.12 10.44
CA PRO A 167 -15.38 -11.82 11.70
C PRO A 167 -13.98 -12.43 11.82
N ILE A 168 -13.38 -12.84 10.70
CA ILE A 168 -12.01 -13.38 10.67
C ILE A 168 -10.99 -12.31 11.05
N PHE A 169 -11.17 -11.07 10.60
CA PHE A 169 -10.32 -9.94 11.02
C PHE A 169 -10.47 -9.64 12.51
N LEU A 170 -11.67 -9.80 13.09
CA LEU A 170 -11.87 -9.64 14.53
C LEU A 170 -11.15 -10.73 15.34
N LEU A 171 -11.23 -11.98 14.87
CA LEU A 171 -10.61 -13.14 15.53
C LEU A 171 -9.09 -13.13 15.51
N THR A 172 -8.48 -12.42 14.57
CA THR A 172 -7.02 -12.38 14.36
C THR A 172 -6.35 -11.12 14.92
N GLY A 173 -7.10 -10.30 15.67
CA GLY A 173 -6.56 -9.17 16.43
C GLY A 173 -6.56 -7.84 15.67
N LYS A 174 -7.74 -7.35 15.28
CA LYS A 174 -7.87 -6.00 14.71
C LYS A 174 -7.23 -4.92 15.60
N HIS A 175 -6.22 -4.24 15.04
CA HIS A 175 -6.14 -2.78 15.03
C HIS A 175 -6.01 -2.35 13.57
N LEU A 176 -7.15 -2.21 12.88
CA LEU A 176 -7.24 -1.42 11.66
C LEU A 176 -7.52 0.02 12.08
N ILE A 177 -6.81 0.94 11.41
CA ILE A 177 -6.68 2.39 11.66
C ILE A 177 -8.01 3.03 12.03
#